data_AF-A0ABD5QQK4-F1
#
_entry.id   AF-A0ABD5QQK4-F1
#
_cell.length_a   1.000
_cell.length_b   1.000
_cell.length_c   1.000
_cell.angle_alpha   90.00
_cell.angle_beta   90.00
_cell.angle_gamma   90.00
#
_symmetry.space_group_name_H-M   'P 1'
#
loop_
_entity.id
_entity.type
_entity.pdbx_description
1 polymer ?
#
loop_
_entity_poly.entity_id
_entity_poly.type
_entity_poly.pdbx_seq_one_letter_code
_entity_poly.pdbx_strand_id
1 'polypeptide(L)' 'MTEAELEAFEDAMDEGAEAVREALAEDLGGDPDDYSSSSRS' A
#
# COMPACT_ATOMS: atom_id res chain seq x y z
N MET A 1 -11.97 -19.20 -4.17
CA MET A 1 -11.96 -17.74 -4.35
C MET A 1 -12.66 -17.47 -5.66
N THR A 2 -13.79 -16.77 -5.58
CA THR A 2 -14.51 -16.18 -6.71
C THR A 2 -13.80 -14.89 -7.14
N GLU A 3 -14.15 -14.37 -8.31
CA GLU A 3 -13.61 -13.09 -8.81
C GLU A 3 -13.94 -11.93 -7.84
N ALA A 4 -15.15 -11.92 -7.27
CA ALA A 4 -15.54 -10.92 -6.27
C ALA A 4 -14.75 -11.03 -4.95
N GLU A 5 -14.38 -12.25 -4.55
CA GLU A 5 -13.52 -12.45 -3.37
C GLU A 5 -12.06 -12.07 -3.66
N LEU A 6 -11.63 -12.13 -4.93
CA LEU A 6 -10.30 -11.69 -5.34
C LEU A 6 -10.22 -10.15 -5.39
N GLU A 7 -11.22 -9.49 -5.97
CA GLU A 7 -11.31 -8.02 -6.01
C GLU A 7 -11.31 -7.42 -4.59
N ALA A 8 -12.14 -7.96 -3.70
CA ALA A 8 -12.17 -7.52 -2.30
C ALA A 8 -10.85 -7.78 -1.56
N PHE A 9 -10.10 -8.79 -1.97
CA PHE A 9 -8.77 -9.07 -1.41
C PHE A 9 -7.72 -8.10 -1.95
N GLU A 10 -7.77 -7.76 -3.24
CA GLU A 10 -6.90 -6.76 -3.87
C GLU A 10 -7.11 -5.38 -3.23
N ASP A 11 -8.38 -4.96 -3.06
CA ASP A 11 -8.72 -3.70 -2.38
C ASP A 11 -8.17 -3.64 -0.95
N ALA A 12 -8.31 -4.74 -0.18
CA ALA A 12 -7.81 -4.82 1.19
C ALA A 12 -6.27 -4.80 1.25
N MET A 13 -5.61 -5.38 0.25
CA MET A 13 -4.16 -5.35 0.14
C MET A 13 -3.66 -3.93 -0.20
N ASP A 14 -4.35 -3.21 -1.07
CA ASP A 14 -4.02 -1.83 -1.43
C ASP A 14 -4.21 -0.87 -0.25
N GLU A 15 -5.32 -0.98 0.48
CA GLU A 15 -5.59 -0.20 1.70
C GLU A 15 -4.53 -0.49 2.78
N GLY A 16 -4.18 -1.77 2.98
CA GLY A 16 -3.12 -2.16 3.90
C GLY A 16 -1.75 -1.62 3.49
N ALA A 17 -1.44 -1.60 2.19
CA ALA A 17 -0.20 -1.07 1.66
C ALA A 17 -0.12 0.46 1.79
N GLU A 18 -1.22 1.18 1.68
CA GLU A 18 -1.31 2.62 1.96
C GLU A 18 -1.04 2.90 3.45
N ALA A 19 -1.71 2.20 4.35
CA ALA A 19 -1.52 2.36 5.79
C ALA A 19 -0.07 2.09 6.23
N VAL A 20 0.60 1.09 5.64
CA VAL A 20 2.02 0.82 5.92
C VAL A 20 2.90 1.96 5.43
N ARG A 21 2.66 2.50 4.23
CA ARG A 21 3.43 3.63 3.69
C ARG A 21 3.26 4.89 4.52
N GLU A 22 2.04 5.18 4.97
CA GLU A 22 1.77 6.31 5.86
C GLU A 22 2.49 6.16 7.20
N ALA A 23 2.41 4.98 7.83
CA ALA A 23 3.12 4.71 9.08
C ALA A 23 4.64 4.81 8.92
N LEU A 24 5.19 4.36 7.79
CA LEU A 24 6.62 4.50 7.50
C LEU A 24 7.02 5.97 7.31
N ALA A 25 6.20 6.77 6.63
CA ALA A 25 6.44 8.21 6.48
C ALA A 25 6.35 8.96 7.81
N GLU A 26 5.45 8.56 8.72
CA GLU A 26 5.36 9.12 10.06
C GLU A 26 6.61 8.82 10.91
N ASP A 27 7.08 7.56 10.88
CA ASP A 27 8.21 7.10 11.72
C ASP A 27 9.58 7.51 11.16
N LEU A 28 9.78 7.37 9.85
CA LEU A 28 11.06 7.57 9.20
C LEU A 28 11.20 8.97 8.56
N GLY A 29 10.08 9.67 8.38
CA GLY A 29 10.01 10.95 7.68
C GLY A 29 10.09 10.81 6.16
N GLY A 30 9.34 11.64 5.43
CA GLY A 30 9.28 11.60 3.96
C GLY A 30 7.84 11.63 3.48
N ASP A 31 7.63 11.39 2.19
CA ASP A 31 6.30 11.23 1.63
C ASP A 31 5.92 9.73 1.61
N PRO A 32 4.68 9.33 1.96
CA PRO A 32 4.23 7.93 1.84
C PRO A 32 4.48 7.32 0.45
N ASP A 33 4.42 8.12 -0.61
CA ASP A 33 4.67 7.65 -1.98
C ASP A 33 6.14 7.29 -2.24
N ASP A 34 7.09 7.83 -1.47
CA ASP A 34 8.52 7.45 -1.56
C ASP A 34 8.75 5.98 -1.20
N TYR A 35 7.89 5.43 -0.34
CA TYR A 35 7.90 4.03 0.10
C TYR A 35 7.10 3.10 -0.82
N SER A 36 6.45 3.65 -1.85
CA SER A 36 5.85 2.82 -2.90
C SER A 36 6.96 2.20 -3.75
N SER A 37 6.89 0.88 -3.98
CA SER A 37 7.90 0.15 -4.78
C SER A 37 7.98 0.60 -6.25
N SER A 38 7.13 1.55 -6.68
CA SER A 38 7.12 2.12 -8.03
C SER A 38 8.21 3.18 -8.27
N SER A 39 8.98 3.58 -7.25
CA SER A 39 10.07 4.58 -7.36
C SER A 39 11.40 4.06 -7.93
N ARG A 40 11.46 2.82 -8.46
CA ARG A 40 12.62 2.30 -9.21
C ARG A 40 12.26 1.97 -10.66
N SER A 41 12.36 2.96 -11.55
CA SER A 41 12.55 2.79 -13.00
C SER A 41 13.69 3.67 -13.47
#